data_AF-A0A3D4NK10-F1
#
_entry.id   AF-A0A3D4NK10-F1
#
_cell.length_a   1.000
_cell.length_b   1.000
_cell.length_c   1.000
_cell.angle_alpha   90.00
_cell.angle_beta   90.00
_cell.angle_gamma   90.00
#
_symmetry.space_group_name_H-M   'P 1'
#
loop_
_entity.id
_entity.type
_entity.pdbx_description
1 polymer ?
#
loop_
_entity_poly.entity_id
_entity_poly.type
_entity_poly.pdbx_seq_one_letter_code
_entity_poly.pdbx_strand_id
1 'polypeptide(L)' 'MRRGFALVCALLLTSMTVAAQPASELRLLSAHAVDGMRGGNLSGLAQCGKDLWTVSDRDDDQIYRLAPRAPVC' A
#
# COMPACT_ATOMS: atom_id res chain seq x y z
N MET A 1 -9.99 14.86 -44.76
CA MET A 1 -10.49 15.44 -43.48
C MET A 1 -11.55 14.55 -42.80
N ARG A 2 -12.61 14.10 -43.50
CA ARG A 2 -13.72 13.32 -42.91
C ARG A 2 -13.35 11.96 -42.28
N ARG A 3 -12.39 11.22 -42.86
CA ARG A 3 -11.95 9.91 -42.34
C ARG A 3 -11.08 10.01 -41.07
N GLY A 4 -10.28 11.07 -40.95
CA GLY A 4 -9.46 11.31 -39.76
C GLY A 4 -10.32 11.65 -38.54
N PHE A 5 -11.38 12.44 -38.76
CA PHE A 5 -12.33 12.76 -37.69
C PHE A 5 -13.07 11.52 -37.17
N ALA A 6 -13.47 10.62 -38.06
CA ALA A 6 -14.09 9.35 -37.68
C ALA A 6 -13.15 8.46 -36.84
N LEU A 7 -11.86 8.42 -37.20
CA LEU A 7 -10.86 7.67 -36.44
C LEU A 7 -10.67 8.26 -35.03
N VAL A 8 -10.54 9.59 -34.92
CA VAL A 8 -10.42 10.28 -33.64
C VAL A 8 -11.63 10.04 -32.74
N CYS A 9 -12.85 10.13 -33.29
CA CYS A 9 -14.07 9.82 -32.54
C CYS A 9 -14.10 8.36 -32.07
N ALA A 10 -13.69 7.40 -32.93
CA ALA A 10 -13.65 6.00 -32.56
C ALA A 10 -12.64 5.73 -31.42
N LEU A 11 -11.44 6.31 -31.49
CA LEU A 11 -10.44 6.21 -30.43
C LEU A 11 -10.92 6.83 -29.11
N LEU A 12 -11.54 8.02 -29.16
CA LEU A 12 -12.06 8.69 -27.96
C LEU A 12 -13.18 7.89 -27.28
N LEU A 13 -14.04 7.22 -28.04
CA LEU A 13 -15.12 6.39 -27.51
C LEU A 13 -14.56 5.12 -26.83
N THR A 14 -13.49 4.52 -27.36
CA THR A 14 -12.84 3.35 -26.74
C THR A 14 -12.08 3.67 -25.46
N SER A 15 -11.63 4.92 -25.28
CA SER A 15 -10.94 5.35 -24.05
C SER A 15 -11.87 5.52 -22.86
N MET A 16 -13.17 5.73 -23.10
CA MET A 16 -14.17 6.01 -22.05
C MET A 16 -14.72 4.74 -21.38
N THR A 17 -14.43 3.55 -21.91
CA THR A 17 -14.96 2.28 -21.38
C THR A 17 -14.05 1.63 -20.33
N VAL A 18 -12.87 2.20 -20.06
CA VAL A 18 -12.00 1.72 -18.98
C VAL A 18 -12.44 2.40 -17.68
N ALA A 19 -13.51 1.89 -17.09
CA ALA A 19 -13.87 2.20 -15.71
C ALA A 19 -13.17 1.19 -14.80
N ALA A 20 -12.28 1.67 -13.91
CA ALA A 20 -11.75 0.83 -12.85
C ALA A 20 -12.93 0.38 -11.98
N GLN A 21 -13.09 -0.94 -11.81
CA GLN A 21 -14.05 -1.46 -10.84
C GLN A 21 -13.68 -0.92 -9.44
N PRO A 22 -14.68 -0.69 -8.56
CA PRO A 22 -14.38 -0.31 -7.18
C PRO A 22 -13.47 -1.36 -6.56
N ALA A 23 -12.35 -0.92 -5.99
CA ALA A 23 -11.47 -1.81 -5.26
C ALA A 23 -12.23 -2.45 -4.09
N SER A 24 -12.00 -3.73 -3.85
CA SER A 24 -12.56 -4.40 -2.69
C SER A 24 -12.13 -3.71 -1.41
N GLU A 25 -13.06 -3.49 -0.48
CA GLU A 25 -12.74 -2.95 0.84
C GLU A 25 -11.78 -3.88 1.58
N LEU A 26 -10.73 -3.29 2.15
CA LEU A 26 -9.74 -4.04 2.91
C LEU A 26 -10.33 -4.45 4.25
N ARG A 27 -10.22 -5.74 4.58
CA ARG A 27 -10.55 -6.27 5.90
C ARG A 27 -9.30 -6.34 6.76
N LEU A 28 -9.37 -5.84 7.99
CA LEU A 28 -8.30 -6.01 8.97
C LEU A 28 -8.14 -7.50 9.31
N LEU A 29 -7.00 -8.08 8.94
CA LEU A 29 -6.67 -9.47 9.26
C LEU A 29 -5.94 -9.58 10.60
N SER A 30 -4.96 -8.71 10.80
CA SER A 30 -4.14 -8.67 12.01
C SER A 30 -3.55 -7.28 12.23
N ALA A 31 -3.27 -6.97 13.49
CA ALA A 31 -2.51 -5.80 13.89
C ALA A 31 -1.27 -6.27 14.65
N HIS A 32 -0.10 -5.83 14.21
CA HIS A 32 1.20 -6.21 14.77
C HIS A 32 1.80 -4.98 15.44
N ALA A 33 2.09 -5.09 16.74
CA ALA A 33 2.71 -4.01 17.49
C ALA A 33 4.20 -3.91 17.16
N VAL A 34 4.73 -2.70 17.27
CA VAL A 34 6.16 -2.41 17.12
C VAL A 34 6.67 -1.96 18.48
N ASP A 35 7.44 -2.83 19.13
CA ASP A 35 7.95 -2.55 20.46
C ASP A 35 9.20 -1.65 20.40
N GLY A 36 9.34 -0.78 21.40
CA GLY A 36 10.52 0.08 21.57
C GLY A 36 10.68 1.23 20.56
N MET A 37 9.74 1.45 19.65
CA MET A 37 9.79 2.57 18.69
C MET A 37 9.47 3.90 19.40
N ARG A 38 10.48 4.78 19.50
CA ARG A 38 10.37 6.01 20.30
C ARG A 38 9.77 7.15 19.49
N GLY A 39 10.26 7.36 18.27
CA GLY A 39 9.79 8.43 17.40
C GLY A 39 8.38 8.19 16.85
N GLY A 40 7.96 6.93 16.79
CA GLY A 40 6.76 6.51 16.05
C GLY A 40 6.96 6.66 14.54
N ASN A 41 5.86 6.82 13.79
CA ASN A 41 5.86 7.06 12.33
C ASN A 41 6.53 5.94 11.51
N LEU A 42 5.73 4.99 11.03
CA LEU A 42 6.20 3.91 10.16
C LEU A 42 6.44 4.45 8.75
N SER A 43 7.69 4.50 8.32
CA SER A 43 8.07 5.07 7.01
C SER A 43 8.49 4.02 5.99
N GLY A 44 8.78 2.80 6.42
CA GLY A 44 9.07 1.67 5.51
C GLY A 44 8.64 0.33 6.10
N LEU A 45 8.23 -0.61 5.26
CA LEU A 45 7.79 -1.95 5.66
C LEU A 45 8.34 -2.98 4.69
N ALA A 46 8.99 -4.03 5.21
CA ALA A 46 9.53 -5.12 4.41
C ALA A 46 9.29 -6.47 5.08
N GLN A 47 8.96 -7.47 4.27
CA GLN A 47 8.85 -8.85 4.72
C GLN A 47 10.12 -9.61 4.33
N CYS A 48 10.79 -10.20 5.31
CA CYS A 48 11.95 -11.08 5.12
C CYS A 48 11.59 -12.47 5.65
N GLY A 49 11.22 -13.38 4.75
CA GLY A 49 10.65 -14.67 5.11
C GLY A 49 9.33 -14.51 5.89
N LYS A 50 9.30 -15.00 7.13
CA LYS A 50 8.13 -14.87 8.01
C LYS A 50 8.14 -13.60 8.88
N ASP A 51 9.26 -12.89 8.89
CA ASP A 51 9.45 -11.74 9.76
C ASP A 51 9.10 -10.46 9.02
N LEU A 52 8.39 -9.57 9.70
CA LEU A 52 8.01 -8.27 9.20
C LEU A 52 8.87 -7.20 9.90
N TRP A 53 9.51 -6.36 9.10
CA TRP A 53 10.50 -5.36 9.53
C TRP A 53 10.08 -3.97 9.11
N THR A 54 10.48 -2.96 9.88
CA THR A 54 10.12 -1.57 9.62
C THR A 54 11.20 -0.60 10.10
N VAL A 55 11.15 0.60 9.53
CA VAL A 55 11.99 1.75 9.90
C VAL A 55 11.10 2.95 10.22
N SER A 56 11.58 3.81 11.10
CA SER A 56 11.01 5.12 11.36
C SER A 56 11.90 6.19 10.75
N ASP A 57 11.32 7.23 10.17
CA ASP A 57 12.06 8.41 9.71
C ASP A 57 12.52 9.33 10.86
N ARG A 58 12.23 8.97 12.11
CA ARG A 58 12.64 9.71 13.31
C ARG A 58 13.70 9.00 14.15
N ASP A 59 13.92 7.71 13.88
CA ASP A 59 14.88 6.88 14.60
C ASP A 59 15.98 6.44 13.62
N ASP A 60 17.07 7.21 13.55
CA ASP A 60 18.10 7.08 12.50
C ASP A 60 18.86 5.73 12.52
N ASP A 61 19.09 5.19 13.72
CA ASP A 61 20.03 4.08 13.93
C ASP A 61 19.34 2.74 14.24
N GLN A 62 18.03 2.63 14.00
CA GLN A 62 17.26 1.44 14.40
C GLN A 62 16.37 0.88 13.30
N ILE A 63 16.33 -0.46 13.26
CA ILE A 63 15.36 -1.22 12.48
C ILE A 63 14.53 -2.04 13.47
N TYR A 64 13.22 -1.96 13.34
CA TYR A 64 12.28 -2.59 14.24
C TYR A 64 11.67 -3.84 13.60
N ARG A 65 11.39 -4.85 14.42
CA ARG A 65 10.64 -6.04 14.01
C ARG A 65 9.22 -5.95 14.55
N LEU A 66 8.24 -6.20 13.70
CA LEU A 66 6.85 -6.28 14.11
C LEU A 66 6.59 -7.63 14.75
N ALA A 67 6.07 -7.62 15.98
CA ALA A 67 5.71 -8.83 16.68
C ALA A 67 4.26 -9.23 16.35
N PRO A 68 3.97 -10.50 16.02
CA PRO A 68 2.63 -11.04 16.18
C PRO A 68 2.18 -10.77 17.61
N ARG A 69 1.01 -10.16 17.77
CA ARG A 69 0.49 -9.78 19.09
C ARG A 69 0.48 -11.00 20.01
N ALA A 70 1.38 -11.04 20.99
CA ALA A 70 1.10 -11.75 22.23
C ALA A 70 -0.05 -10.99 22.92
N PRO A 71 -0.97 -11.68 23.62
CA PRO A 71 -2.02 -11.00 24.36
C PRO A 71 -1.35 -10.03 25.35
N VAL A 72 -1.58 -8.74 25.14
CA VAL A 72 -1.34 -7.73 26.16
C VAL A 72 -2.40 -7.97 27.24
N CYS A 73 -1.94 -8.37 28.43
CA CYS A 73 -2.77 -8.54 29.62
C CYS A 73 -3.42 -7.22 30.04
#